data_AF-A0A7I8KN53-F1
#
_entry.id   AF-A0A7I8KN53-F1
#
_cell.length_a   1.000
_cell.length_b   1.000
_cell.length_c   1.000
_cell.angle_alpha   90.00
_cell.angle_beta   90.00
_cell.angle_gamma   90.00
#
_symmetry.space_group_name_H-M   'P 1'
#
loop_
_entity.id
_entity.type
_entity.pdbx_description
1 polymer ?
#
loop_
_entity_poly.entity_id
_entity_poly.type
_entity_poly.pdbx_seq_one_letter_code
_entity_poly.pdbx_strand_id
1 'polypeptide(L)'
;MLGDNLPPPAEVVALFQQHNITRMRIYFPTTEILEALRGSNIELTLDVPREDLRLLASDAATAGDWIGRNVRAHWPNVLFRRLVVGNELIPSVAEAQFILPP
;
A
#
# COMPACT_ATOMS: atom_id res chain seq x y z
N MET A 1 1.63 0.01 -11.51
CA MET A 1 1.46 1.38 -12.03
C MET A 1 0.68 1.32 -13.32
N LEU A 2 -0.22 2.27 -13.59
CA LEU A 2 -1.08 2.28 -14.77
C LEU A 2 -0.64 3.29 -15.86
N GLY A 3 0.59 3.83 -15.73
CA GLY A 3 1.24 4.66 -16.74
C GLY A 3 2.54 4.01 -17.21
N ASP A 4 2.89 4.19 -18.48
CA ASP A 4 4.01 3.55 -19.17
C ASP A 4 5.23 4.47 -19.38
N ASN A 5 5.11 5.74 -19.02
CA ASN A 5 6.15 6.77 -19.17
C ASN A 5 6.48 7.51 -17.86
N LEU A 6 6.15 6.92 -16.71
CA LEU A 6 6.41 7.51 -15.41
C LEU A 6 7.89 7.35 -15.01
N PRO A 7 8.48 8.30 -14.26
CA PRO A 7 9.83 8.15 -13.72
C PRO A 7 9.94 6.91 -12.82
N PRO A 8 11.15 6.34 -12.66
CA PRO A 8 11.38 5.24 -11.74
C PRO A 8 11.12 5.66 -10.28
N PRO A 9 10.74 4.72 -9.38
CA PRO A 9 10.36 5.06 -8.01
C PRO A 9 11.38 5.90 -7.22
N ALA A 10 12.68 5.64 -7.42
CA ALA A 10 13.75 6.40 -6.75
C ALA A 10 13.75 7.89 -7.15
N GLU A 11 13.47 8.20 -8.43
CA GLU A 11 13.35 9.59 -8.89
C GLU A 11 12.09 10.26 -8.34
N VAL A 12 10.99 9.51 -8.22
CA VAL A 12 9.76 10.01 -7.57
C VAL A 12 9.99 10.30 -6.08
N VAL A 13 10.70 9.44 -5.36
CA VAL A 13 11.08 9.67 -3.95
C VAL A 13 11.98 10.90 -3.82
N ALA A 14 12.98 11.05 -4.69
CA ALA A 14 13.85 12.23 -4.72
C ALA A 14 13.05 13.51 -4.97
N LEU A 15 12.07 13.47 -5.90
CA LEU A 15 11.16 14.60 -6.16
C LEU A 15 10.35 14.97 -4.92
N PHE A 16 9.82 13.98 -4.18
CA PHE A 16 9.10 14.22 -2.93
C PHE A 16 10.00 14.94 -1.91
N GLN A 17 11.24 14.47 -1.74
CA GLN A 17 12.20 15.09 -0.82
C GLN A 17 12.57 16.51 -1.25
N GLN A 18 12.82 16.75 -2.54
CA GLN A 18 13.14 18.07 -3.09
C GLN A 18 12.03 19.09 -2.81
N HIS A 19 10.78 18.65 -2.81
CA HIS A 19 9.62 19.51 -2.59
C HIS A 19 9.05 19.43 -1.16
N ASN A 20 9.77 18.82 -0.21
CA ASN A 20 9.35 18.65 1.18
C ASN A 20 7.97 17.96 1.33
N ILE A 21 7.63 17.05 0.42
CA ILE A 21 6.43 16.24 0.50
C ILE A 21 6.74 15.05 1.40
N THR A 22 6.18 15.05 2.61
CA THR A 22 6.53 14.09 3.66
C THR A 22 5.59 12.88 3.74
N ARG A 23 4.56 12.81 2.88
CA ARG A 23 3.56 11.73 2.91
C ARG A 23 3.25 11.24 1.51
N MET A 24 3.21 9.92 1.35
CA MET A 24 2.87 9.25 0.09
C MET A 24 1.71 8.26 0.32
N ARG A 25 0.85 8.10 -0.68
CA ARG A 25 -0.11 6.98 -0.75
C ARG A 25 0.19 6.14 -1.98
N ILE A 26 0.24 4.82 -1.82
CA ILE A 26 0.35 3.87 -2.94
C ILE A 26 -0.81 2.88 -2.90
N TYR A 27 -1.30 2.52 -4.08
CA TYR A 27 -2.50 1.70 -4.23
C TYR A 27 -2.22 0.19 -4.24
N PHE A 28 -0.94 -0.20 -4.34
CA PHE A 28 -0.49 -1.60 -4.38
C PHE A 28 0.85 -1.73 -3.65
N PRO A 29 1.14 -2.88 -3.01
CA PRO A 29 2.42 -3.14 -2.34
C PRO A 29 3.52 -3.49 -3.36
N THR A 30 3.95 -2.50 -4.15
CA THR A 30 4.97 -2.69 -5.18
C THR A 30 6.37 -2.65 -4.56
N THR A 31 7.10 -3.76 -4.64
CA THR A 31 8.43 -3.95 -4.04
C THR A 31 9.41 -2.85 -4.42
N GLU A 32 9.46 -2.45 -5.69
CA GLU A 32 10.38 -1.41 -6.18
C GLU A 32 10.13 -0.05 -5.52
N ILE A 33 8.86 0.27 -5.21
CA ILE A 33 8.49 1.50 -4.51
C ILE A 33 8.86 1.40 -3.03
N LEU A 34 8.58 0.26 -2.40
CA LEU A 34 8.91 0.03 -0.99
C LEU A 34 10.42 0.08 -0.75
N GLU A 35 11.22 -0.47 -1.66
CA GLU A 35 12.68 -0.38 -1.58
C GLU A 35 13.18 1.05 -1.77
N ALA A 36 12.61 1.81 -2.73
CA ALA A 36 12.97 3.22 -2.92
C ALA A 36 12.61 4.11 -1.72
N LEU A 37 11.58 3.75 -0.95
CA LEU A 37 11.14 4.51 0.23
C LEU A 37 12.01 4.28 1.48
N ARG A 38 12.89 3.28 1.49
CA ARG A 38 13.71 2.94 2.66
C ARG A 38 14.58 4.11 3.08
N GLY A 39 14.46 4.54 4.34
CA GLY A 39 15.24 5.65 4.89
C GLY A 39 14.88 7.03 4.35
N SER A 40 13.82 7.15 3.53
CA SER A 40 13.42 8.43 2.91
C SER A 40 12.78 9.43 3.88
N ASN A 41 12.35 8.96 5.07
CA ASN A 41 11.51 9.66 6.04
C ASN A 41 10.11 10.08 5.51
N ILE A 42 9.68 9.53 4.38
CA ILE A 42 8.32 9.74 3.86
C ILE A 42 7.37 8.74 4.54
N GLU A 43 6.30 9.25 5.15
CA GLU A 43 5.25 8.43 5.74
C GLU A 43 4.37 7.82 4.64
N LEU A 44 4.20 6.50 4.66
CA LEU A 44 3.46 5.75 3.65
C LEU A 44 2.06 5.37 4.13
N THR A 45 1.04 5.72 3.35
CA THR A 45 -0.28 5.08 3.38
C THR A 45 -0.31 4.02 2.28
N LEU A 46 -0.52 2.75 2.66
CA LEU A 46 -0.58 1.63 1.72
C LEU A 46 -2.00 1.09 1.64
N ASP A 47 -2.54 1.00 0.43
CA ASP A 47 -3.82 0.33 0.20
C ASP A 47 -3.66 -1.19 0.13
N VAL A 48 -4.68 -1.89 0.60
CA VAL A 48 -4.92 -3.30 0.30
C VAL A 48 -5.59 -3.36 -1.09
N PRO A 49 -4.99 -4.05 -2.08
CA PRO A 49 -5.58 -4.20 -3.40
C PRO A 49 -6.98 -4.82 -3.33
N ARG A 50 -7.86 -4.41 -4.25
CA ARG A 50 -9.26 -4.88 -4.27
C ARG A 50 -9.34 -6.40 -4.43
N GLU A 51 -8.46 -6.95 -5.24
CA GLU A 51 -8.32 -8.38 -5.54
C GLU A 51 -7.94 -9.22 -4.30
N ASP A 52 -7.24 -8.62 -3.33
CA ASP A 52 -6.81 -9.31 -2.11
C ASP A 52 -7.94 -9.41 -1.07
N LEU A 53 -8.95 -8.52 -1.13
CA LEU A 53 -9.94 -8.36 -0.06
C LEU A 53 -10.68 -9.64 0.30
N ARG A 54 -11.13 -10.41 -0.70
CA ARG A 54 -11.84 -11.68 -0.47
C ARG A 54 -10.96 -12.67 0.30
N LEU A 55 -9.69 -12.74 -0.07
CA LEU A 55 -8.75 -13.67 0.52
C LEU A 55 -8.32 -13.23 1.92
N LEU A 56 -8.15 -11.93 2.16
CA LEU A 56 -7.83 -11.42 3.50
C LEU A 56 -9.02 -11.49 4.46
N ALA A 57 -10.24 -11.46 3.94
CA ALA A 57 -11.46 -11.63 4.74
C ALA A 57 -11.75 -13.10 5.07
N SER A 58 -11.11 -14.09 4.44
CA SER A 58 -11.43 -15.51 4.67
C SER A 58 -10.98 -16.00 6.04
N ASP A 59 -9.82 -15.55 6.51
CA ASP A 59 -9.26 -15.94 7.80
C ASP A 59 -8.10 -15.04 8.24
N ALA A 60 -7.82 -15.06 9.54
CA ALA A 60 -6.78 -14.23 10.15
C ALA A 60 -5.35 -14.65 9.81
N ALA A 61 -5.10 -15.92 9.46
CA ALA A 61 -3.75 -16.38 9.12
C ALA A 61 -3.32 -15.80 7.77
N THR A 62 -4.23 -15.84 6.79
CA THR A 62 -4.03 -15.26 5.47
C THR A 62 -3.81 -13.75 5.53
N ALA A 63 -4.57 -13.04 6.38
CA ALA A 63 -4.31 -11.61 6.66
C ALA A 63 -2.94 -11.38 7.31
N GLY A 64 -2.54 -12.25 8.25
CA GLY A 64 -1.23 -12.22 8.89
C GLY A 64 -0.07 -12.38 7.90
N ASP A 65 -0.19 -13.30 6.95
CA ASP A 65 0.81 -13.53 5.90
C ASP A 65 0.94 -12.34 4.95
N TRP A 66 -0.18 -11.70 4.60
CA TRP A 66 -0.15 -10.47 3.80
C TRP A 66 0.58 -9.34 4.51
N ILE A 67 0.32 -9.14 5.80
CA ILE A 67 1.04 -8.16 6.63
C ILE A 67 2.52 -8.51 6.74
N GLY A 68 2.84 -9.80 6.90
CA GLY A 68 4.21 -10.32 6.96
C GLY A 68 5.01 -9.92 5.71
N ARG A 69 4.44 -10.19 4.53
CA ARG A 69 5.09 -9.93 3.24
C ARG A 69 5.16 -8.45 2.89
N ASN A 70 4.05 -7.72 3.02
CA ASN A 70 3.91 -6.38 2.43
C ASN A 70 4.25 -5.24 3.40
N VAL A 71 4.30 -5.51 4.71
CA VAL A 71 4.53 -4.47 5.73
C VAL A 71 5.72 -4.81 6.60
N ARG A 72 5.71 -5.96 7.28
CA ARG A 72 6.76 -6.31 8.25
C ARG A 72 8.13 -6.51 7.61
N ALA A 73 8.19 -7.02 6.37
CA ALA A 73 9.46 -7.20 5.65
C ALA A 73 10.19 -5.88 5.34
N HIS A 74 9.48 -4.75 5.29
CA HIS A 74 10.04 -3.43 4.94
C HIS A 74 10.12 -2.47 6.14
N TRP A 75 9.37 -2.74 7.22
CA TRP A 75 9.47 -2.02 8.49
C TRP A 75 10.76 -2.37 9.26
N PRO A 76 11.42 -1.42 9.96
CA PRO A 76 11.08 0.00 10.14
C PRO A 76 11.66 0.95 9.08
N ASN A 77 12.29 0.43 8.03
CA ASN A 77 12.99 1.26 7.05
C ASN A 77 12.02 2.02 6.13
N VAL A 78 10.83 1.47 5.90
CA VAL A 78 9.69 2.20 5.32
C VAL A 78 8.76 2.63 6.44
N LEU A 79 8.40 3.92 6.48
CA LEU A 79 7.58 4.49 7.55
C LEU A 79 6.09 4.34 7.25
N PHE A 80 5.54 3.15 7.46
CA PHE A 80 4.10 2.92 7.32
C PHE A 80 3.31 3.71 8.37
N ARG A 81 2.35 4.52 7.91
CA ARG A 81 1.48 5.36 8.75
C ARG A 81 0.07 4.81 8.87
N ARG A 82 -0.47 4.27 7.77
CA ARG A 82 -1.83 3.74 7.64
C ARG A 82 -1.87 2.61 6.61
N LEU A 83 -2.76 1.66 6.86
CA LEU A 83 -3.20 0.71 5.85
C LEU A 83 -4.66 1.03 5.51
N VAL A 84 -4.99 1.08 4.22
CA VAL A 84 -6.34 1.37 3.73
C VAL A 84 -6.93 0.08 3.18
N VAL A 85 -7.90 -0.51 3.87
CA VAL A 85 -8.54 -1.75 3.45
C VAL A 85 -9.71 -1.41 2.52
N GLY A 86 -9.44 -1.45 1.21
CA GLY A 86 -10.41 -1.15 0.17
C GLY A 86 -10.38 0.31 -0.30
N ASN A 87 -10.45 0.49 -1.62
CA ASN A 87 -10.58 1.80 -2.27
C ASN A 87 -11.86 1.84 -3.11
N GLU A 88 -12.70 2.84 -2.84
CA GLU A 88 -13.97 3.08 -3.55
C GLU A 88 -14.90 1.85 -3.59
N LEU A 89 -15.00 1.15 -2.45
CA LEU A 89 -15.94 0.05 -2.27
C LEU A 89 -17.33 0.60 -1.99
N ILE A 90 -18.02 1.00 -3.05
CA ILE A 90 -19.42 1.45 -3.02
C ILE A 90 -20.32 0.20 -2.90
N PRO A 91 -21.46 0.22 -2.18
CA PRO A 91 -22.26 -0.99 -1.91
C PRO A 91 -22.64 -1.85 -3.12
N SER A 92 -22.64 -1.30 -4.33
CA SER A 92 -22.93 -2.01 -5.57
C SER A 92 -21.77 -2.85 -6.13
N VAL A 93 -20.54 -2.70 -5.61
CA VAL A 93 -19.39 -3.51 -6.06
C VAL A 93 -19.28 -4.79 -5.24
N ALA A 94 -18.95 -5.91 -5.91
CA ALA A 94 -18.97 -7.23 -5.30
C ALA A 94 -18.02 -7.32 -4.10
N GLU A 95 -16.88 -6.64 -4.13
CA GLU A 95 -15.86 -6.70 -3.09
C GLU A 95 -16.23 -5.91 -1.84
N ALA A 96 -17.26 -5.05 -1.90
CA ALA A 96 -17.72 -4.29 -0.74
C ALA A 96 -18.15 -5.23 0.41
N GLN A 97 -18.69 -6.41 0.09
CA GLN A 97 -19.12 -7.39 1.10
C GLN A 97 -17.97 -7.87 2.01
N PHE A 98 -16.71 -7.77 1.56
CA PHE A 98 -15.55 -8.27 2.33
C PHE A 98 -15.01 -7.27 3.36
N ILE A 99 -15.57 -6.05 3.41
CA ILE A 99 -15.17 -5.03 4.38
C ILE A 99 -16.32 -4.60 5.30
N LEU A 100 -17.51 -5.19 5.13
CA LEU A 100 -18.67 -4.90 5.98
C LEU A 100 -18.55 -5.67 7.30
N PRO A 101 -19.05 -5.10 8.41
CA PRO A 101 -19.23 -5.87 9.64
C PRO A 101 -20.15 -7.08 9.38
N PRO A 102 -19.93 -8.20 10.10
CA PRO A 102 -20.83 -9.34 10.06
C PRO A 102 -22.24 -9.01 10.59
#